data_AF-A0A7L4MSN6-F1
#
_entry.id   AF-A0A7L4MSN6-F1
#
_cell.length_a   1.000
_cell.length_b   1.000
_cell.length_c   1.000
_cell.angle_alpha   90.00
_cell.angle_beta   90.00
_cell.angle_gamma   90.00
#
_symmetry.space_group_name_H-M   'P 1'
#
loop_
_entity.id
_entity.type
_entity.pdbx_description
1 polymer ?
#
loop_
_entity_poly.entity_id
_entity_poly.type
_entity_poly.pdbx_seq_one_letter_code
_entity_poly.pdbx_strand_id
1 'polypeptide(L)'
;QDLICVLIDDGGFLVLSNQEDHWYQVGKFFSEVDANLMSALYNNSFYARKESYDFQSVCAPEAQSNTGAAPRGVFVPTVADLLNLAWWTSAAAWSLFQQFLYGLTYSSWFQTEEVAGDSMEARETSCIMKQTQYYFSTVNATYNAIIDCGNCSRWVH
;
A
#
# COMPACT_ATOMS: atom_id res chain seq x y z
N GLN A 1 -42.58 -7.71 8.20
CA GLN A 1 -41.17 -8.16 8.11
C GLN A 1 -40.61 -7.36 6.95
N ASP A 2 -39.73 -6.40 7.24
CA ASP A 2 -39.38 -5.37 6.27
C ASP A 2 -38.33 -5.90 5.29
N LEU A 3 -38.60 -5.75 3.98
CA LEU A 3 -37.73 -6.18 2.90
C LEU A 3 -36.55 -5.21 2.77
N ILE A 4 -35.35 -5.75 2.62
CA ILE A 4 -34.14 -4.95 2.35
C ILE A 4 -34.02 -4.79 0.83
N CYS A 5 -34.18 -3.57 0.35
CA CYS A 5 -33.97 -3.21 -1.04
C CYS A 5 -32.70 -2.36 -1.16
N VAL A 6 -31.82 -2.74 -2.08
CA VAL A 6 -30.56 -2.05 -2.36
C VAL A 6 -30.42 -1.82 -3.85
N LEU A 7 -29.82 -0.69 -4.22
CA LEU A 7 -29.37 -0.41 -5.57
C LEU A 7 -27.86 -0.59 -5.62
N ILE A 8 -27.38 -1.42 -6.53
CA ILE A 8 -25.96 -1.73 -6.72
C ILE A 8 -25.58 -1.35 -8.14
N ASP A 9 -24.44 -0.71 -8.31
CA ASP A 9 -23.90 -0.35 -9.64
C ASP A 9 -23.21 -1.55 -10.33
N ASP A 10 -22.86 -1.40 -11.61
CA ASP A 10 -22.18 -2.43 -12.41
C ASP A 10 -20.84 -2.88 -11.81
N GLY A 11 -20.14 -1.98 -11.11
CA GLY A 11 -18.93 -2.27 -10.34
C GLY A 11 -19.15 -3.05 -9.05
N GLY A 12 -20.40 -3.34 -8.68
CA GLY A 12 -20.75 -4.04 -7.44
C GLY A 12 -20.68 -3.14 -6.20
N PHE A 13 -20.86 -1.82 -6.34
CA PHE A 13 -20.87 -0.87 -5.22
C PHE A 13 -22.29 -0.51 -4.79
N LEU A 14 -22.52 -0.40 -3.48
CA LEU A 14 -23.82 -0.01 -2.94
C LEU A 14 -24.09 1.48 -3.21
N VAL A 15 -25.13 1.79 -3.98
CA VAL A 15 -25.51 3.16 -4.34
C VAL A 15 -26.61 3.70 -3.43
N LEU A 16 -27.65 2.90 -3.15
CA LEU A 16 -28.79 3.28 -2.33
C LEU A 16 -29.29 2.09 -1.52
N SER A 17 -29.88 2.36 -0.35
CA SER A 17 -30.63 1.37 0.42
C SER A 17 -31.89 1.97 1.01
N ASN A 18 -32.93 1.16 1.12
CA ASN A 18 -34.19 1.53 1.77
C ASN A 18 -34.07 1.65 3.31
N GLN A 19 -33.08 1.00 3.92
CA GLN A 19 -32.90 1.04 5.38
C GLN A 19 -31.91 2.14 5.78
N GLU A 20 -32.30 2.98 6.76
CA GLU A 20 -31.45 4.05 7.30
C GLU A 20 -30.14 3.50 7.87
N ASP A 21 -30.20 2.33 8.50
CA ASP A 21 -29.03 1.63 9.05
C ASP A 21 -28.01 1.23 7.96
N HIS A 22 -28.37 1.23 6.68
CA HIS A 22 -27.43 0.90 5.60
C HIS A 22 -26.84 2.14 4.91
N TRP A 23 -27.24 3.35 5.31
CA TRP A 23 -26.76 4.58 4.67
C TRP A 23 -25.26 4.81 4.88
N TYR A 24 -24.69 4.38 6.02
CA TYR A 24 -23.24 4.45 6.26
C TYR A 24 -22.42 3.47 5.40
N GLN A 25 -23.08 2.53 4.73
CA GLN A 25 -22.45 1.54 3.86
C GLN A 25 -22.47 1.95 2.39
N VAL A 26 -23.18 3.02 2.04
CA VAL A 26 -23.21 3.55 0.67
C VAL A 26 -21.78 3.91 0.23
N GLY A 27 -21.44 3.52 -1.00
CA GLY A 27 -20.11 3.67 -1.59
C GLY A 27 -19.14 2.53 -1.26
N LYS A 28 -19.49 1.60 -0.37
CA LYS A 28 -18.68 0.40 -0.13
C LYS A 28 -18.90 -0.65 -1.22
N PHE A 29 -17.88 -1.46 -1.46
CA PHE A 29 -18.02 -2.64 -2.30
C PHE A 29 -19.00 -3.60 -1.63
N PHE A 30 -19.93 -4.17 -2.40
CA PHE A 30 -21.06 -4.91 -1.83
C PHE A 30 -20.64 -6.19 -1.11
N SER A 31 -19.47 -6.77 -1.41
CA SER A 31 -18.94 -7.89 -0.63
C SER A 31 -18.53 -7.50 0.80
N GLU A 32 -18.26 -6.23 1.09
CA GLU A 32 -18.03 -5.76 2.47
C GLU A 32 -19.34 -5.63 3.25
N VAL A 33 -20.46 -5.45 2.54
CA VAL A 33 -21.80 -5.35 3.10
C VAL A 33 -22.43 -6.73 3.27
N ASP A 34 -22.45 -7.53 2.20
CA ASP A 34 -23.01 -8.88 2.18
C ASP A 34 -22.20 -9.78 1.21
N ALA A 35 -21.16 -10.42 1.75
CA ALA A 35 -20.28 -11.31 1.00
C ALA A 35 -21.00 -12.53 0.41
N ASN A 36 -22.00 -13.07 1.12
CA ASN A 36 -22.72 -14.27 0.70
C ASN A 36 -23.58 -13.98 -0.53
N LEU A 37 -24.31 -12.85 -0.51
CA LEU A 37 -25.08 -12.42 -1.68
C LEU A 37 -24.17 -12.09 -2.86
N MET A 38 -23.07 -11.34 -2.66
CA MET A 38 -22.16 -11.01 -3.76
C MET A 38 -21.53 -12.28 -4.38
N SER A 39 -21.15 -13.26 -3.55
CA SER A 39 -20.64 -14.55 -4.03
C SER A 39 -21.70 -15.33 -4.81
N ALA A 40 -22.95 -15.36 -4.33
CA ALA A 40 -24.05 -16.01 -5.03
C ALA A 40 -24.33 -15.36 -6.39
N LEU A 41 -24.33 -14.03 -6.47
CA LEU A 41 -24.51 -13.28 -7.72
C LEU A 41 -23.38 -13.57 -8.72
N TYR A 42 -22.14 -13.69 -8.25
CA TYR A 42 -21.01 -14.10 -9.08
C TYR A 42 -21.12 -15.55 -9.57
N ASN A 43 -21.43 -16.49 -8.66
CA ASN A 43 -21.53 -17.92 -8.99
C ASN A 43 -22.68 -18.20 -9.98
N ASN A 44 -23.75 -17.41 -9.93
CA ASN A 44 -24.87 -17.49 -10.87
C ASN A 44 -24.70 -16.57 -12.09
N SER A 45 -23.46 -16.15 -12.38
CA SER A 45 -23.08 -15.39 -13.57
C SER A 45 -23.83 -14.07 -13.79
N PHE A 46 -24.38 -13.47 -12.72
CA PHE A 46 -24.96 -12.12 -12.78
C PHE A 46 -23.85 -11.07 -12.95
N TYR A 47 -22.82 -11.17 -12.10
CA TYR A 47 -21.57 -10.43 -12.27
C TYR A 47 -20.47 -11.31 -12.85
N ALA A 48 -19.66 -10.72 -13.73
CA ALA A 48 -18.38 -11.23 -14.13
C ALA A 48 -17.26 -10.45 -13.42
N ARG A 49 -16.06 -11.04 -13.36
CA ARG A 49 -14.91 -10.48 -12.66
C ARG A 49 -13.67 -10.54 -13.53
N LYS A 50 -12.93 -9.44 -13.61
CA LYS A 50 -11.64 -9.34 -14.28
C LYS A 50 -10.56 -8.95 -13.27
N GLU A 51 -9.45 -9.66 -13.32
CA GLU A 51 -8.29 -9.41 -12.46
C GLU A 51 -7.14 -8.83 -13.30
N SER A 52 -6.52 -7.76 -12.80
CA SER A 52 -5.34 -7.12 -13.39
C SER A 52 -4.26 -6.94 -12.34
N TYR A 53 -3.01 -6.88 -12.79
CA TYR A 53 -1.84 -6.71 -11.93
C TYR A 53 -1.18 -5.37 -12.23
N ASP A 54 -1.06 -4.54 -11.20
CA ASP A 54 -0.34 -3.29 -11.25
C ASP A 54 1.07 -3.51 -10.68
N PHE A 55 2.08 -3.41 -11.54
CA PHE A 55 3.49 -3.60 -11.18
C PHE A 55 4.18 -2.31 -10.70
N GLN A 56 3.49 -1.17 -10.76
CA GLN A 56 4.05 0.15 -10.44
C GLN A 56 3.38 0.79 -9.22
N SER A 57 2.62 0.00 -8.45
CA SER A 57 1.95 0.45 -7.24
C SER A 57 2.89 0.58 -6.03
N VAL A 58 2.43 1.34 -5.04
CA VAL A 58 3.11 1.60 -3.77
C VAL A 58 2.32 0.99 -2.63
N CYS A 59 2.98 0.23 -1.75
CA CYS A 59 2.37 -0.39 -0.58
C CYS A 59 3.08 0.04 0.70
N ALA A 60 2.33 0.01 1.81
CA ALA A 60 2.92 0.05 3.13
C ALA A 60 3.92 -1.11 3.29
N PRO A 61 5.09 -0.87 3.89
CA PRO A 61 6.07 -1.93 4.08
C PRO A 61 5.48 -3.04 4.95
N GLU A 62 5.52 -4.28 4.47
CA GLU A 62 5.17 -5.44 5.30
C GLU A 62 6.12 -5.49 6.50
N ALA A 63 5.58 -5.83 7.67
CA ALA A 63 6.39 -6.09 8.85
C ALA A 63 7.45 -7.12 8.47
N GLN A 64 8.73 -6.78 8.66
CA GLN A 64 9.85 -7.62 8.25
C GLN A 64 9.67 -9.04 8.83
N SER A 65 9.35 -10.02 7.99
CA SER A 65 9.77 -11.38 8.26
C SER A 65 11.30 -11.32 8.31
N ASN A 66 11.90 -11.70 9.44
CA ASN A 66 13.35 -11.66 9.69
C ASN A 66 14.20 -12.55 8.75
N THR A 67 13.66 -12.95 7.61
CA THR A 67 14.34 -13.62 6.51
C THR A 67 14.65 -12.63 5.39
N GLY A 68 15.35 -11.55 5.72
CA GLY A 68 15.94 -10.66 4.72
C GLY A 68 17.12 -11.37 4.06
N ALA A 69 17.00 -11.70 2.77
CA ALA A 69 18.17 -12.02 1.96
C ALA A 69 18.97 -10.72 1.78
N ALA A 70 19.99 -10.53 2.61
CA ALA A 70 20.96 -9.47 2.42
C ALA A 70 21.47 -9.51 0.96
N PRO A 71 21.56 -8.35 0.27
CA PRO A 71 22.02 -8.32 -1.11
C PRO A 71 23.41 -8.95 -1.20
N ARG A 72 23.52 -10.07 -1.93
CA ARG A 72 24.80 -10.74 -2.21
C ARG A 72 25.53 -10.01 -3.34
N GLY A 73 25.89 -8.76 -3.08
CA GLY A 73 26.77 -7.99 -3.95
C GLY A 73 28.09 -7.74 -3.23
N VAL A 74 29.18 -8.33 -3.71
CA VAL A 74 30.52 -7.96 -3.26
C VAL A 74 30.93 -6.73 -4.07
N PHE A 75 30.97 -5.56 -3.44
CA PHE A 75 31.54 -4.36 -4.05
C PHE A 75 33.05 -4.54 -4.18
N VAL A 76 33.55 -4.60 -5.42
CA VAL A 76 34.99 -4.66 -5.71
C VAL A 76 35.45 -3.23 -6.02
N PRO A 77 36.18 -2.57 -5.11
CA PRO A 77 36.62 -1.19 -5.33
C PRO A 77 37.55 -1.11 -6.55
N THR A 78 37.33 -0.10 -7.36
CA THR A 78 38.17 0.21 -8.52
C THR A 78 39.34 1.10 -8.14
N VAL A 79 40.33 1.24 -9.04
CA VAL A 79 41.46 2.17 -8.83
C VAL A 79 40.96 3.62 -8.67
N ALA A 80 39.87 4.00 -9.35
CA ALA A 80 39.27 5.31 -9.18
C ALA A 80 38.70 5.51 -7.77
N ASP A 81 38.11 4.47 -7.16
CA ASP A 81 37.58 4.54 -5.80
C ASP A 81 38.69 4.74 -4.77
N LEU A 82 39.82 4.05 -4.94
CA LEU A 82 41.01 4.23 -4.09
C LEU A 82 41.59 5.64 -4.21
N LEU A 83 41.69 6.17 -5.44
CA LEU A 83 42.20 7.52 -5.68
C LEU A 83 41.27 8.60 -5.10
N ASN A 84 39.96 8.43 -5.25
CA ASN A 84 38.99 9.32 -4.62
C ASN A 84 39.13 9.28 -3.10
N LEU A 85 39.19 8.09 -2.49
CA LEU A 85 39.36 7.94 -1.04
C LEU A 85 40.65 8.60 -0.55
N ALA A 86 41.76 8.42 -1.28
CA ALA A 86 43.04 9.04 -0.96
C ALA A 86 42.98 10.57 -1.06
N TRP A 87 42.27 11.10 -2.06
CA TRP A 87 42.07 12.54 -2.21
C TRP A 87 41.24 13.13 -1.06
N TRP A 88 40.08 12.53 -0.76
CA TRP A 88 39.20 13.00 0.31
C TRP A 88 39.87 12.95 1.68
N THR A 89 40.61 11.88 1.97
CA THR A 89 41.36 11.77 3.24
C THR A 89 42.50 12.78 3.32
N SER A 90 43.20 13.05 2.22
CA SER A 90 44.22 14.10 2.15
C SER A 90 43.62 15.49 2.35
N ALA A 91 42.49 15.78 1.70
CA ALA A 91 41.78 17.04 1.86
C ALA A 91 41.25 17.23 3.29
N ALA A 92 40.68 16.17 3.90
CA ALA A 92 40.21 16.20 5.28
C ALA A 92 41.36 16.39 6.28
N ALA A 93 42.47 15.67 6.10
CA ALA A 93 43.66 15.84 6.94
C ALA A 93 44.22 17.26 6.84
N TRP A 94 44.24 17.83 5.63
CA TRP A 94 44.65 19.23 5.42
C TRP A 94 43.70 20.22 6.07
N SER A 95 42.39 20.00 5.97
CA SER A 95 41.37 20.83 6.64
C SER A 95 41.52 20.81 8.16
N LEU A 96 41.71 19.62 8.75
CA LEU A 96 41.93 19.47 10.20
C LEU A 96 43.26 20.09 10.64
N PHE A 97 44.31 19.94 9.84
CA PHE A 97 45.59 20.57 10.11
C PHE A 97 45.48 22.10 10.06
N GLN A 98 44.77 22.65 9.07
CA GLN A 98 44.47 24.07 8.99
C GLN A 98 43.64 24.51 10.21
N GLN A 99 42.59 23.77 10.58
CA GLN A 99 41.75 24.08 11.74
C GLN A 99 42.52 24.00 13.06
N PHE A 100 43.50 23.11 13.17
CA PHE A 100 44.42 23.04 14.30
C PHE A 100 45.35 24.27 14.34
N LEU A 101 45.93 24.68 13.22
CA LEU A 101 46.76 25.90 13.14
C LEU A 101 45.94 27.17 13.39
N TYR A 102 44.73 27.25 12.84
CA TYR A 102 43.79 28.34 13.09
C TYR A 102 43.31 28.36 14.55
N GLY A 103 43.09 27.19 15.17
CA GLY A 103 42.73 27.10 16.59
C GLY A 103 43.88 27.46 17.53
N LEU A 104 45.13 27.15 17.16
CA LEU A 104 46.32 27.59 17.89
C LEU A 104 46.57 29.09 17.78
N THR A 105 46.17 29.72 16.67
CA THR A 105 46.34 31.16 16.42
C THR A 105 45.14 32.00 16.88
N TYR A 106 43.94 31.41 16.91
CA TYR A 106 42.68 32.01 17.36
C TYR A 106 42.03 31.09 18.41
N SER A 107 42.56 31.11 19.63
CA SER A 107 42.22 30.18 20.72
C SER A 107 40.83 30.37 21.36
N SER A 108 39.83 30.91 20.66
CA SER A 108 38.62 31.42 21.32
C SER A 108 37.28 31.28 20.58
N TRP A 109 37.01 30.20 19.83
CA TRP A 109 35.61 29.91 19.45
C TRP A 109 35.35 28.48 18.95
N PHE A 110 35.07 27.53 19.83
CA PHE A 110 34.35 26.32 19.42
C PHE A 110 33.25 25.98 20.43
N GLN A 111 32.02 26.32 20.06
CA GLN A 111 30.80 25.72 20.60
C GLN A 111 30.20 24.87 19.49
N THR A 112 30.05 23.58 19.75
CA THR A 112 29.40 22.63 18.86
C THR A 112 27.95 22.54 19.27
N GLU A 113 27.04 22.95 18.40
CA GLU A 113 25.60 22.77 18.60
C GLU A 113 25.21 21.40 18.02
N GLU A 114 24.60 20.55 18.86
CA GLU A 114 24.08 19.25 18.46
C GLU A 114 22.81 19.44 17.62
N VAL A 115 22.86 19.00 16.36
CA VAL A 115 21.66 18.94 15.50
C VAL A 115 20.99 17.59 15.71
N ALA A 116 19.83 17.61 16.37
CA ALA A 116 18.95 16.45 16.48
C ALA A 116 18.33 16.13 15.11
N GLY A 117 18.52 14.90 14.64
CA GLY A 117 17.95 14.39 13.39
C GLY A 117 16.46 14.12 13.52
N ASP A 118 15.69 14.69 12.60
CA ASP A 118 14.24 14.53 12.54
C ASP A 118 13.84 13.11 12.09
N SER A 119 12.65 12.73 12.53
CA SER A 119 12.05 11.40 12.45
C SER A 119 12.03 10.80 11.03
N MET A 120 12.37 9.50 10.93
CA MET A 120 12.28 8.72 9.70
C MET A 120 10.81 8.49 9.33
N GLU A 121 10.32 9.23 8.33
CA GLU A 121 9.12 8.85 7.59
C GLU A 121 9.29 7.43 7.01
N ALA A 122 8.26 6.60 7.15
CA ALA A 122 8.26 5.24 6.63
C ALA A 122 8.44 5.28 5.11
N ARG A 123 9.58 4.74 4.62
CA ARG A 123 9.84 4.64 3.18
C ARG A 123 8.79 3.76 2.52
N GLU A 124 7.96 4.37 1.69
CA GLU A 124 7.07 3.69 0.77
C GLU A 124 7.85 2.75 -0.16
N THR A 125 7.36 1.52 -0.35
CA THR A 125 8.02 0.49 -1.18
C THR A 125 7.17 0.09 -2.37
N SER A 126 7.81 -0.15 -3.52
CA SER A 126 7.14 -0.66 -4.72
C SER A 126 6.63 -2.08 -4.48
N CYS A 127 5.37 -2.34 -4.82
CA CYS A 127 4.74 -3.64 -4.69
C CYS A 127 3.91 -3.94 -5.94
N ILE A 128 3.53 -5.21 -6.11
CA ILE A 128 2.60 -5.64 -7.15
C ILE A 128 1.21 -5.74 -6.52
N MET A 129 0.28 -4.91 -6.98
CA MET A 129 -1.11 -4.93 -6.50
C MET A 129 -2.01 -5.69 -7.47
N LYS A 130 -2.79 -6.63 -6.93
CA LYS A 130 -3.84 -7.32 -7.69
C LYS A 130 -5.14 -6.53 -7.61
N GLN A 131 -5.54 -5.95 -8.73
CA GLN A 131 -6.80 -5.22 -8.86
C GLN A 131 -7.89 -6.15 -9.39
N THR A 132 -9.08 -6.06 -8.80
CA THR A 132 -10.22 -6.91 -9.15
C THR A 132 -11.40 -6.01 -9.49
N GLN A 133 -11.95 -6.15 -10.69
CA GLN A 133 -13.07 -5.35 -11.18
C GLN A 133 -14.25 -6.26 -11.48
N TYR A 134 -15.44 -5.85 -11.07
CA TYR A 134 -16.70 -6.51 -11.38
C TYR A 134 -17.45 -5.73 -12.46
N TYR A 135 -18.22 -6.44 -13.28
CA TYR A 135 -19.09 -5.86 -14.30
C TYR A 135 -20.26 -6.81 -14.58
N PHE A 136 -21.38 -6.30 -15.09
CA PHE A 136 -22.51 -7.15 -15.47
C PHE A 136 -22.14 -8.08 -16.62
N SER A 137 -22.42 -9.38 -16.45
CA SER A 137 -22.16 -10.39 -17.48
C SER A 137 -23.21 -10.32 -18.60
N THR A 138 -24.50 -10.17 -18.23
CA THR A 138 -25.63 -10.07 -19.17
C THR A 138 -26.66 -9.07 -18.65
N VAL A 139 -27.19 -8.22 -19.54
CA VAL A 139 -28.03 -7.06 -19.18
C VAL A 139 -29.53 -7.38 -19.08
N ASN A 140 -29.95 -8.60 -19.46
CA ASN A 140 -31.35 -9.04 -19.52
C ASN A 140 -31.62 -10.25 -18.61
N ALA A 141 -31.16 -10.20 -17.36
CA ALA A 141 -31.39 -11.27 -16.39
C ALA A 141 -32.10 -10.71 -15.16
N THR A 142 -33.26 -11.29 -14.84
CA THR A 142 -33.84 -11.23 -13.49
C THR A 142 -33.33 -12.45 -12.74
N TYR A 143 -32.90 -12.27 -11.49
CA TYR A 143 -32.26 -13.34 -10.73
C TYR A 143 -33.03 -13.60 -9.44
N ASN A 144 -33.66 -14.77 -9.36
CA ASN A 144 -34.48 -15.15 -8.23
C ASN A 144 -33.90 -16.43 -7.64
N ALA A 145 -33.44 -16.38 -6.39
CA ALA A 145 -32.86 -17.55 -5.74
C ALA A 145 -32.98 -17.49 -4.22
N ILE A 146 -32.89 -18.68 -3.62
CA ILE A 146 -32.65 -18.84 -2.18
C ILE A 146 -31.14 -18.95 -1.97
N ILE A 147 -30.60 -18.05 -1.15
CA ILE A 147 -29.17 -17.99 -0.82
C ILE A 147 -28.99 -18.50 0.60
N ASP A 148 -27.94 -19.30 0.77
CA ASP A 148 -27.52 -19.80 2.08
C ASP A 148 -26.57 -18.80 2.75
N CYS A 149 -26.94 -18.33 3.94
CA CYS A 149 -26.09 -17.49 4.80
C CYS A 149 -25.45 -18.29 5.94
N GLY A 150 -25.29 -19.61 5.75
CA GLY A 150 -24.66 -20.55 6.67
C GLY A 150 -25.68 -21.15 7.65
N ASN A 151 -26.25 -20.31 8.51
CA ASN A 151 -27.28 -20.72 9.48
C ASN A 151 -28.69 -20.21 9.12
N CYS A 152 -28.85 -19.61 7.95
CA CYS A 152 -30.09 -19.02 7.51
C CYS A 152 -30.26 -19.17 6.01
N SER A 153 -31.50 -19.15 5.54
CA SER A 153 -31.84 -19.04 4.13
C SER A 153 -32.52 -17.70 3.89
N ARG A 154 -32.07 -16.97 2.86
CA ARG A 154 -32.68 -15.72 2.43
C ARG A 154 -33.17 -15.86 1.00
N TRP A 155 -34.40 -15.43 0.76
CA TRP A 155 -34.93 -15.31 -0.60
C TRP A 155 -34.55 -13.95 -1.18
N VAL A 156 -34.03 -13.94 -2.40
CA VAL A 156 -33.59 -12.73 -3.11
C VAL A 156 -34.21 -12.70 -4.51
N HIS A 157 -34.55 -11.49 -4.95
CA HIS A 157 -35.15 -11.15 -6.24
C HIS A 157 -34.40 -9.98 -6.86
#